data_AF-A0A3D5HR42-F1
#
_entry.id   AF-A0A3D5HR42-F1
#
_cell.length_a   1.000
_cell.length_b   1.000
_cell.length_c   1.000
_cell.angle_alpha   90.00
_cell.angle_beta   90.00
_cell.angle_gamma   90.00
#
_symmetry.space_group_name_H-M   'P 1'
#
loop_
_entity.id
_entity.type
_entity.pdbx_description
1 polymer ?
#
loop_
_entity_poly.entity_id
_entity_poly.type
_entity_poly.pdbx_seq_one_letter_code
_entity_poly.pdbx_strand_id
1 'polypeptide(L)'
;MKYMARYLIFIPVILLLGCSRSSSYFLYESSNLKIEKIGEHTYKHVSFINFKGNSIGCKGVFSIFGEKTIILDSLTDNLATLELLDYIEVNFHSNRIVAISNHFHVDCTRCFKAMLDRSIVIYTYVKSIKLMENQALAANLLLIDNHLDVQFNNGEDLLHNRYFDPAYT
;
A
#
# COMPACT_ATOMS: atom_id res chain seq x y z
N MET A 1 -38.43 7.97 46.78
CA MET A 1 -37.41 8.77 46.05
C MET A 1 -35.99 8.66 46.66
N LYS A 2 -35.51 7.45 47.03
CA LYS A 2 -34.17 7.28 47.67
C LYS A 2 -33.17 6.47 46.84
N TYR A 3 -33.58 5.96 45.68
CA TYR A 3 -32.76 5.04 44.86
C TYR A 3 -32.23 5.69 43.57
N MET A 4 -32.70 6.88 43.20
CA MET A 4 -32.30 7.54 41.95
C MET A 4 -30.98 8.31 42.05
N ALA A 5 -30.52 8.62 43.27
CA ALA A 5 -29.28 9.39 43.48
C ALA A 5 -27.99 8.57 43.43
N ARG A 6 -28.05 7.21 43.49
CA ARG A 6 -26.85 6.35 43.48
C ARG A 6 -26.30 6.08 42.07
N TYR A 7 -27.11 6.30 41.03
CA TYR A 7 -26.68 6.11 39.64
C TYR A 7 -26.06 7.37 39.01
N LEU A 8 -26.26 8.54 39.63
CA LEU A 8 -25.69 9.81 39.15
C LEU A 8 -24.16 9.91 39.35
N ILE A 9 -23.57 9.05 40.17
CA ILE A 9 -22.11 9.01 40.42
C ILE A 9 -21.38 8.09 39.43
N PHE A 10 -22.08 7.23 38.68
CA PHE A 10 -21.45 6.32 37.71
C PHE A 10 -21.29 6.90 36.30
N ILE A 11 -21.99 7.99 35.97
CA ILE A 11 -21.93 8.64 34.65
C ILE A 11 -20.59 9.37 34.36
N PRO A 12 -19.87 10.00 35.30
CA PRO A 12 -18.62 10.69 34.99
C PRO A 12 -17.41 9.75 34.81
N VAL A 13 -17.50 8.48 35.24
CA VAL A 13 -16.38 7.51 35.13
C VAL A 13 -16.28 6.92 33.72
N ILE A 14 -17.41 6.78 33.02
CA ILE A 14 -17.47 6.25 31.64
C ILE A 14 -16.93 7.28 30.63
N LEU A 15 -16.99 8.58 30.95
CA LEU A 15 -16.49 9.66 30.09
C LEU A 15 -14.96 9.85 30.12
N LEU A 16 -14.25 9.19 31.03
CA LEU A 16 -12.78 9.23 31.12
C LEU A 16 -12.09 8.11 30.31
N LEU A 17 -12.85 7.20 29.69
CA LEU A 17 -12.34 6.26 28.68
C LEU A 17 -12.23 6.95 27.31
N GLY A 18 -11.69 8.18 27.31
CA GLY A 18 -11.40 8.93 26.09
C GLY A 18 -10.48 8.13 25.18
N CYS A 19 -10.76 8.17 23.87
CA CYS A 19 -10.02 7.47 22.83
C CYS A 19 -8.50 7.50 23.08
N SER A 20 -7.90 6.33 23.28
CA SER A 20 -6.46 6.19 23.12
C SER A 20 -6.12 6.53 21.67
N ARG A 21 -5.35 7.60 21.47
CA ARG A 21 -4.72 7.85 20.17
C ARG A 21 -3.72 6.72 19.96
N SER A 22 -4.07 5.74 19.13
CA SER A 22 -3.13 4.75 18.63
C SER A 22 -1.94 5.53 18.04
N SER A 23 -0.78 5.46 18.70
CA SER A 23 0.46 5.82 18.05
C SER A 23 0.69 4.74 16.99
N SER A 24 0.66 5.11 15.71
CA SER A 24 1.04 4.20 14.64
C SER A 24 2.48 3.76 14.89
N TYR A 25 2.65 2.54 15.40
CA TYR A 25 3.96 1.95 15.60
C TYR A 25 4.48 1.52 14.24
N PHE A 26 5.53 2.19 13.76
CA PHE A 26 6.18 1.80 12.52
C PHE A 26 7.05 0.57 12.79
N LEU A 27 6.89 -0.46 11.95
CA LEU A 27 7.77 -1.62 11.93
C LEU A 27 9.11 -1.32 11.27
N TYR A 28 9.14 -0.28 10.43
CA TYR A 28 10.32 0.23 9.77
C TYR A 28 10.16 1.72 9.57
N GLU A 29 11.23 2.48 9.83
CA GLU A 29 11.26 3.92 9.62
C GLU A 29 12.66 4.36 9.17
N SER A 30 12.70 5.00 8.00
CA SER A 30 13.85 5.71 7.45
C SER A 30 13.43 7.11 7.01
N SER A 31 14.36 7.89 6.45
CA SER A 31 14.03 9.18 5.84
C SER A 31 13.14 9.05 4.59
N ASN A 32 13.15 7.88 3.94
CA ASN A 32 12.52 7.66 2.63
C ASN A 32 11.28 6.79 2.73
N LEU A 33 11.20 5.93 3.74
CA LEU A 33 10.19 4.89 3.86
C LEU A 33 9.73 4.71 5.31
N LYS A 34 8.41 4.60 5.48
CA LYS A 34 7.79 4.12 6.71
C LYS A 34 6.90 2.93 6.43
N ILE A 35 6.93 1.91 7.28
CA ILE A 35 6.09 0.72 7.15
C ILE A 35 5.30 0.53 8.43
N GLU A 36 3.99 0.35 8.30
CA GLU A 36 3.06 0.13 9.39
C GLU A 36 2.23 -1.14 9.12
N LYS A 37 2.06 -2.00 10.14
CA LYS A 37 1.14 -3.13 10.04
C LYS A 37 -0.30 -2.64 10.24
N ILE A 38 -1.17 -2.90 9.27
CA ILE A 38 -2.58 -2.47 9.28
C ILE A 38 -3.58 -3.64 9.27
N GLY A 39 -3.09 -4.87 9.09
CA GLY A 39 -3.87 -6.10 9.17
C GLY A 39 -2.95 -7.30 9.41
N GLU A 40 -3.51 -8.50 9.53
CA GLU A 40 -2.75 -9.72 9.86
C GLU A 40 -1.58 -9.97 8.90
N HIS A 41 -1.85 -9.84 7.60
CA HIS A 41 -0.89 -9.99 6.51
C HIS A 41 -0.79 -8.75 5.62
N THR A 42 -1.21 -7.57 6.12
CA THR A 42 -1.31 -6.35 5.32
C THR A 42 -0.59 -5.19 5.98
N TYR A 43 0.20 -4.48 5.18
CA TYR A 43 1.13 -3.46 5.62
C TYR A 43 1.01 -2.23 4.74
N LYS A 44 0.99 -1.05 5.35
CA LYS A 44 1.00 0.23 4.65
C LYS A 44 2.44 0.71 4.52
N HIS A 45 2.88 1.05 3.32
CA HIS A 45 4.13 1.76 3.11
C HIS A 45 3.85 3.23 2.81
N VAL A 46 4.68 4.12 3.35
CA VAL A 46 4.62 5.55 3.11
C VAL A 46 5.97 6.01 2.62
N SER A 47 6.00 6.62 1.45
CA SER A 47 7.19 7.25 0.86
C SER A 47 6.89 8.70 0.52
N PHE A 48 7.92 9.49 0.24
CA PHE A 48 7.78 10.94 0.23
C PHE A 48 8.17 11.55 -1.13
N ILE A 49 7.38 12.53 -1.59
CA ILE A 49 7.74 13.43 -2.68
C ILE A 49 7.99 14.81 -2.09
N ASN A 50 9.08 15.46 -2.47
CA ASN A 50 9.21 16.89 -2.23
C ASN A 50 8.44 17.66 -3.31
N PHE A 51 7.39 18.36 -2.89
CA PHE A 51 6.62 19.24 -3.75
C PHE A 51 6.65 20.65 -3.20
N LYS A 52 7.30 21.57 -3.93
CA LYS A 52 7.42 23.00 -3.56
C LYS A 52 7.97 23.19 -2.14
N GLY A 53 8.98 22.41 -1.75
CA GLY A 53 9.61 22.48 -0.43
C GLY A 53 8.84 21.75 0.68
N ASN A 54 7.69 21.14 0.38
CA ASN A 54 6.92 20.36 1.33
C ASN A 54 7.09 18.86 1.07
N SER A 55 7.29 18.09 2.13
CA SER A 55 7.30 16.63 2.05
C SER A 55 5.87 16.10 2.05
N ILE A 56 5.46 15.51 0.93
CA ILE A 56 4.13 14.90 0.75
C ILE A 56 4.28 13.38 0.84
N GLY A 57 3.57 12.77 1.79
CA GLY A 57 3.54 11.32 1.93
C GLY A 57 2.58 10.66 0.94
N CYS A 58 3.12 9.84 0.05
CA CYS A 58 2.39 8.94 -0.84
C CYS A 58 2.32 7.56 -0.19
N LYS A 59 1.13 6.96 -0.21
CA LYS A 59 0.83 5.72 0.50
C LYS A 59 0.55 4.62 -0.51
N GLY A 60 1.05 3.44 -0.22
CA GLY A 60 0.60 2.20 -0.84
C GLY A 60 0.48 1.12 0.21
N VAL A 61 0.17 -0.09 -0.23
CA VAL A 61 -0.07 -1.24 0.64
C VAL A 61 0.66 -2.44 0.07
N PHE A 62 1.23 -3.30 0.91
CA PHE A 62 1.62 -4.62 0.50
C PHE A 62 1.00 -5.70 1.39
N SER A 63 0.73 -6.85 0.79
CA SER A 63 0.13 -8.01 1.47
C SER A 63 0.93 -9.27 1.21
N ILE A 64 1.03 -10.11 2.24
CA ILE A 64 1.82 -11.36 2.24
C ILE A 64 0.87 -12.55 2.10
N PHE A 65 1.15 -13.44 1.15
CA PHE A 65 0.41 -14.66 0.87
C PHE A 65 1.38 -15.83 0.76
N GLY A 66 1.71 -16.45 1.91
CA GLY A 66 2.79 -17.43 1.99
C GLY A 66 4.13 -16.80 1.57
N GLU A 67 4.78 -17.37 0.55
CA GLU A 67 6.05 -16.84 0.00
C GLU A 67 5.85 -15.77 -1.08
N LYS A 68 4.60 -15.39 -1.38
CA LYS A 68 4.26 -14.38 -2.37
C LYS A 68 3.92 -13.06 -1.69
N THR A 69 4.37 -11.96 -2.28
CA THR A 69 3.98 -10.61 -1.86
C THR A 69 3.33 -9.86 -3.00
N ILE A 70 2.26 -9.14 -2.69
CA ILE A 70 1.65 -8.18 -3.61
C ILE A 70 1.87 -6.78 -3.08
N ILE A 71 2.35 -5.88 -3.93
CA ILE A 71 2.48 -4.45 -3.67
C ILE A 71 1.41 -3.72 -4.48
N LEU A 72 0.64 -2.86 -3.82
CA LEU A 72 -0.34 -1.95 -4.40
C LEU A 72 0.24 -0.54 -4.37
N ASP A 73 0.33 0.04 -5.56
CA ASP A 73 1.01 1.29 -5.88
C ASP A 73 2.53 1.25 -5.64
N SER A 74 3.27 2.00 -6.47
CA SER A 74 4.71 2.09 -6.34
C SER A 74 5.11 3.05 -5.22
N LEU A 75 6.39 3.06 -4.87
CA LEU A 75 6.93 4.12 -4.03
C LEU A 75 7.23 5.35 -4.88
N THR A 76 7.55 6.43 -4.19
CA THR A 76 7.85 7.69 -4.82
C THR A 76 9.19 7.65 -5.52
N ASP A 77 10.24 7.04 -4.98
CA ASP A 77 11.54 7.00 -5.64
C ASP A 77 12.21 5.62 -5.59
N ASN A 78 13.28 5.49 -6.38
CA ASN A 78 14.02 4.24 -6.51
C ASN A 78 14.63 3.81 -5.18
N LEU A 79 15.09 4.74 -4.34
CA LEU A 79 15.73 4.39 -3.07
C LEU A 79 14.70 3.82 -2.10
N ALA A 80 13.57 4.50 -1.92
CA ALA A 80 12.45 3.99 -1.14
C ALA A 80 11.99 2.63 -1.68
N THR A 81 11.90 2.47 -3.00
CA THR A 81 11.54 1.19 -3.64
C THR A 81 12.51 0.08 -3.24
N LEU A 82 13.81 0.30 -3.35
CA LEU A 82 14.81 -0.70 -2.97
C LEU A 82 14.73 -1.01 -1.47
N GLU A 83 14.57 0.00 -0.61
CA GLU A 83 14.37 -0.20 0.83
C GLU A 83 13.14 -1.08 1.13
N LEU A 84 12.01 -0.86 0.43
CA LEU A 84 10.81 -1.67 0.61
C LEU A 84 11.04 -3.11 0.16
N LEU A 85 11.67 -3.31 -1.00
CA LEU A 85 11.92 -4.65 -1.54
C LEU A 85 12.87 -5.44 -0.65
N ASP A 86 13.96 -4.81 -0.19
CA ASP A 86 14.90 -5.43 0.73
C ASP A 86 14.22 -5.72 2.08
N TYR A 87 13.37 -4.83 2.59
CA TYR A 87 12.57 -5.09 3.78
C TYR A 87 11.66 -6.32 3.60
N ILE A 88 10.97 -6.42 2.45
CA ILE A 88 10.07 -7.54 2.16
C ILE A 88 10.84 -8.86 2.09
N GLU A 89 11.98 -8.88 1.40
CA GLU A 89 12.83 -10.06 1.22
C GLU A 89 13.38 -10.55 2.56
N VAL A 90 13.93 -9.64 3.37
CA VAL A 90 14.55 -9.98 4.66
C VAL A 90 13.52 -10.46 5.70
N ASN A 91 12.35 -9.82 5.78
CA ASN A 91 11.41 -10.06 6.87
C ASN A 91 10.33 -11.10 6.54
N PHE A 92 10.00 -11.30 5.27
CA PHE A 92 8.94 -12.23 4.84
C PHE A 92 9.45 -13.36 3.95
N HIS A 93 10.75 -13.37 3.60
CA HIS A 93 11.36 -14.39 2.75
C HIS A 93 10.58 -14.61 1.44
N SER A 94 10.01 -13.53 0.90
CA SER A 94 9.20 -13.61 -0.30
C SER A 94 10.06 -13.91 -1.51
N ASN A 95 9.77 -15.00 -2.21
CA ASN A 95 10.47 -15.40 -3.44
C ASN A 95 9.78 -14.88 -4.71
N ARG A 96 8.55 -14.35 -4.58
CA ARG A 96 7.80 -13.81 -5.71
C ARG A 96 7.03 -12.56 -5.30
N ILE A 97 7.46 -11.44 -5.86
CA ILE A 97 6.81 -10.13 -5.65
C ILE A 97 6.08 -9.73 -6.94
N VAL A 98 4.84 -9.28 -6.79
CA VAL A 98 4.02 -8.70 -7.86
C VAL A 98 3.61 -7.30 -7.45
N ALA A 99 3.67 -6.34 -8.36
CA ALA A 99 3.15 -4.99 -8.15
C ALA A 99 1.89 -4.76 -8.99
N ILE A 100 0.96 -3.97 -8.46
CA ILE A 100 -0.25 -3.51 -9.14
C ILE A 100 -0.32 -2.00 -8.99
N SER A 101 -0.39 -1.28 -10.09
CA SER A 101 -0.46 0.17 -10.11
C SER A 101 -1.88 0.64 -10.41
N ASN A 102 -2.43 1.49 -9.54
CA ASN A 102 -3.83 1.90 -9.59
C ASN A 102 -4.11 2.93 -10.71
N HIS A 103 -3.27 3.95 -10.86
CA HIS A 103 -3.41 5.01 -11.87
C HIS A 103 -2.07 5.46 -12.45
N PHE A 104 -2.11 6.40 -13.39
CA PHE A 104 -0.96 6.74 -14.25
C PHE A 104 -0.01 7.80 -13.68
N HIS A 105 -0.34 8.44 -12.55
CA HIS A 105 0.50 9.48 -11.98
C HIS A 105 1.83 8.90 -11.46
N VAL A 106 2.80 9.80 -11.28
CA VAL A 106 4.17 9.47 -10.89
C VAL A 106 4.28 8.83 -9.51
N ASP A 107 3.30 9.03 -8.63
CA ASP A 107 3.25 8.36 -7.33
C ASP A 107 2.94 6.86 -7.45
N CYS A 108 2.43 6.40 -8.59
CA CYS A 108 2.11 4.99 -8.85
C CYS A 108 2.98 4.33 -9.94
N THR A 109 3.68 5.12 -10.76
CA THR A 109 4.39 4.62 -11.95
C THR A 109 5.89 4.92 -11.99
N ARG A 110 6.38 5.89 -11.19
CA ARG A 110 7.77 6.38 -11.28
C ARG A 110 8.81 5.29 -11.05
N CYS A 111 8.50 4.31 -10.20
CA CYS A 111 9.44 3.27 -9.82
C CYS A 111 9.31 1.98 -10.62
N PHE A 112 8.51 1.95 -11.68
CA PHE A 112 8.38 0.77 -12.54
C PHE A 112 9.72 0.27 -13.03
N LYS A 113 10.62 1.17 -13.46
CA LYS A 113 11.94 0.74 -13.90
C LYS A 113 12.74 0.04 -12.80
N ALA A 114 12.79 0.60 -11.59
CA ALA A 114 13.50 -0.01 -10.47
C ALA A 114 12.91 -1.39 -10.08
N MET A 115 11.57 -1.51 -10.14
CA MET A 115 10.88 -2.78 -9.91
C MET A 115 11.18 -3.81 -11.01
N LEU A 116 11.15 -3.41 -12.29
CA LEU A 116 11.47 -4.26 -13.43
C LEU A 116 12.94 -4.73 -13.39
N ASP A 117 13.86 -3.86 -12.99
CA ASP A 117 15.28 -4.20 -12.83
C ASP A 117 15.51 -5.26 -11.72
N ARG A 118 14.57 -5.39 -10.77
CA ARG A 118 14.50 -6.45 -9.75
C ARG A 118 13.61 -7.63 -10.17
N SER A 119 13.27 -7.74 -11.45
CA SER A 119 12.42 -8.81 -12.02
C SER A 119 11.01 -8.89 -11.42
N ILE A 120 10.48 -7.79 -10.90
CA ILE A 120 9.12 -7.72 -10.38
C ILE A 120 8.13 -7.68 -11.53
N VAL A 121 7.11 -8.52 -11.46
CA VAL A 121 5.99 -8.50 -12.40
C VAL A 121 5.05 -7.36 -12.01
N ILE A 122 4.73 -6.48 -12.96
CA ILE A 122 3.88 -5.32 -12.72
C ILE A 122 2.62 -5.42 -13.56
N TYR A 123 1.46 -5.35 -12.90
CA TYR A 123 0.16 -5.18 -13.57
C TYR A 123 -0.26 -3.72 -13.56
N THR A 124 -0.78 -3.24 -14.68
CA THR A 124 -1.36 -1.89 -14.78
C THR A 124 -2.46 -1.82 -15.83
N TYR A 125 -3.34 -0.83 -15.69
CA TYR A 125 -4.44 -0.67 -16.62
C TYR A 125 -3.97 -0.20 -18.01
N VAL A 126 -4.58 -0.75 -19.06
CA VAL A 126 -4.38 -0.29 -20.45
C VAL A 126 -4.62 1.21 -20.57
N LYS A 127 -5.61 1.74 -19.83
CA LYS A 127 -5.91 3.17 -19.75
C LYS A 127 -4.74 3.96 -19.14
N SER A 128 -4.09 3.42 -18.11
CA SER A 128 -2.94 4.06 -17.46
C SER A 128 -1.73 4.17 -18.38
N ILE A 129 -1.46 3.16 -19.22
CA ILE A 129 -0.35 3.20 -20.20
C ILE A 129 -0.49 4.39 -21.16
N LYS A 130 -1.70 4.70 -21.60
CA LYS A 130 -1.94 5.80 -22.55
C LYS A 130 -1.65 7.18 -21.94
N LEU A 131 -1.65 7.27 -20.60
CA LEU A 131 -1.59 8.52 -19.85
C LEU A 131 -0.29 8.68 -19.05
N MET A 132 0.44 7.60 -18.79
CA MET A 132 1.69 7.67 -18.03
C MET A 132 2.81 8.35 -18.82
N GLU A 133 3.73 8.98 -18.11
CA GLU A 133 4.85 9.73 -18.70
C GLU A 133 5.80 8.84 -19.52
N ASN A 134 6.14 7.66 -19.00
CA ASN A 134 7.13 6.77 -19.61
C ASN A 134 6.47 5.54 -20.28
N GLN A 135 5.83 5.76 -21.41
CA GLN A 135 5.12 4.71 -22.16
C GLN A 135 6.05 3.63 -22.73
N ALA A 136 7.36 3.89 -22.85
CA ALA A 136 8.33 2.93 -23.35
C ALA A 136 8.45 1.68 -22.43
N LEU A 137 8.05 1.80 -21.16
CA LEU A 137 8.02 0.67 -20.23
C LEU A 137 6.90 -0.33 -20.53
N ALA A 138 5.87 0.06 -21.30
CA ALA A 138 4.68 -0.75 -21.55
C ALA A 138 4.98 -2.16 -22.07
N ALA A 139 6.05 -2.33 -22.85
CA ALA A 139 6.46 -3.64 -23.39
C ALA A 139 6.85 -4.66 -22.32
N ASN A 140 7.14 -4.21 -21.09
CA ASN A 140 7.56 -5.06 -19.96
C ASN A 140 6.50 -5.13 -18.86
N LEU A 141 5.29 -4.61 -19.09
CA LEU A 141 4.19 -4.58 -18.12
C LEU A 141 3.09 -5.56 -18.54
N LEU A 142 2.36 -6.10 -17.57
CA LEU A 142 1.16 -6.87 -17.81
C LEU A 142 -0.06 -5.96 -17.79
N LEU A 143 -0.80 -5.95 -18.89
CA LEU A 143 -1.91 -5.02 -19.09
C LEU A 143 -3.24 -5.64 -18.68
N ILE A 144 -3.99 -4.91 -17.88
CA ILE A 144 -5.34 -5.27 -17.45
C ILE A 144 -6.35 -4.27 -18.02
N ASP A 145 -7.53 -4.74 -18.43
CA ASP A 145 -8.53 -3.86 -19.04
C ASP A 145 -9.45 -3.23 -17.98
N ASN A 146 -10.25 -4.07 -17.30
CA ASN A 146 -11.18 -3.58 -16.27
C ASN A 146 -11.06 -4.31 -14.93
N HIS A 147 -10.43 -5.48 -14.89
CA HIS A 147 -10.24 -6.21 -13.65
C HIS A 147 -9.02 -7.13 -13.71
N LEU A 148 -8.55 -7.50 -12.51
CA LEU A 148 -7.58 -8.55 -12.29
C LEU A 148 -8.05 -9.38 -11.10
N ASP A 149 -8.06 -10.69 -11.29
CA ASP A 149 -8.29 -11.67 -10.24
C ASP A 149 -7.05 -12.54 -10.11
N VAL A 150 -6.48 -12.57 -8.91
CA VAL A 150 -5.33 -13.41 -8.61
C VAL A 150 -5.66 -14.28 -7.42
N GLN A 151 -5.51 -15.59 -7.60
CA GLN A 151 -5.67 -16.57 -6.55
C GLN A 151 -4.31 -16.96 -5.97
N PHE A 152 -4.25 -17.11 -4.66
CA PHE A 152 -3.09 -17.56 -3.90
C PHE A 152 -3.48 -18.77 -3.05
N ASN A 153 -2.48 -19.52 -2.57
CA ASN A 153 -2.67 -20.64 -1.65
C ASN A 153 -3.78 -21.61 -2.09
N ASN A 154 -3.72 -22.09 -3.35
CA ASN A 154 -4.70 -23.00 -3.95
C ASN A 154 -6.16 -22.49 -3.94
N GLY A 155 -6.37 -21.17 -3.89
CA GLY A 155 -7.68 -20.54 -3.96
C GLY A 155 -8.25 -20.08 -2.62
N GLU A 156 -7.52 -20.29 -1.51
CA GLU A 156 -7.93 -19.79 -0.19
C GLU A 156 -7.85 -18.27 -0.09
N ASP A 157 -6.90 -17.67 -0.81
CA ASP A 157 -6.66 -16.24 -0.81
C ASP A 157 -6.93 -15.64 -2.19
N LEU A 158 -7.64 -14.51 -2.22
CA LEU A 158 -8.07 -13.85 -3.44
C LEU A 158 -7.72 -12.36 -3.40
N LEU A 159 -7.06 -11.90 -4.47
CA LEU A 159 -6.98 -10.48 -4.78
C LEU A 159 -7.94 -10.14 -5.91
N HIS A 160 -8.77 -9.14 -5.65
CA HIS A 160 -9.63 -8.51 -6.65
C HIS A 160 -9.17 -7.07 -6.87
N ASN A 161 -8.76 -6.75 -8.10
CA ASN A 161 -8.56 -5.38 -8.54
C ASN A 161 -9.62 -5.06 -9.61
N ARG A 162 -10.26 -3.90 -9.49
CA ARG A 162 -11.42 -3.52 -10.30
C ARG A 162 -11.32 -2.06 -10.69
N TYR A 163 -11.54 -1.78 -11.97
CA TYR A 163 -11.85 -0.47 -12.47
C TYR A 163 -13.37 -0.27 -12.34
N PHE A 164 -13.77 0.73 -11.56
CA PHE A 164 -15.17 1.09 -11.41
C PHE A 164 -15.55 2.16 -12.44
N ASP A 165 -14.99 3.36 -12.30
CA ASP A 165 -15.25 4.50 -13.19
C ASP A 165 -14.18 5.59 -12.96
N PRO A 166 -14.07 6.60 -13.86
CA PRO A 166 -13.19 7.75 -13.65
C PRO A 166 -13.56 8.54 -12.38
N ALA A 167 -12.56 9.02 -11.65
CA ALA A 167 -12.78 9.90 -10.50
C ALA A 167 -11.61 10.85 -10.28
N TYR A 168 -10.60 10.42 -9.52
CA TYR A 168 -9.37 11.18 -9.34
C TYR A 168 -8.58 11.30 -10.66
N THR A 169 -8.61 10.24 -11.47
CA THR A 169 -7.98 10.08 -12.78
C THR A 169 -8.85 9.28 -13.71
#